data_AF-A0A8T4WUR9-F1
#
_entry.id   AF-A0A8T4WUR9-F1
#
_cell.length_a   1.000
_cell.length_b   1.000
_cell.length_c   1.000
_cell.angle_alpha   90.00
_cell.angle_beta   90.00
_cell.angle_gamma   90.00
#
_symmetry.space_group_name_H-M   'P 1'
#
loop_
_entity.id
_entity.type
_entity.pdbx_description
1 polymer ?
#
loop_
_entity_poly.entity_id
_entity_poly.type
_entity_poly.pdbx_seq_one_letter_code
_entity_poly.pdbx_strand_id
1 'polypeptide(L)'
;MWIASTIILAIILALLLAWIYLSGAGTPRTLNLKKEIKSLEEEVKDLKETNQALREGMDTSREEFQLPINRVSSLIENLERLKNALIGSKTSKKILEEKFDEEPSPELVKKILSSEPNISSPLKRRLAHEILVGDPGRDILKKLDEGATIEDASAEAGIPLNLGRQKVVILQKLGYLDKKLNLTESGSEALL
;
A
#
# COMPACT_ATOMS: atom_id res chain seq x y z
N MET A 1 71.83 -67.87 -11.70
CA MET A 1 71.78 -66.41 -11.44
C MET A 1 70.51 -65.74 -11.95
N TRP A 2 69.83 -66.23 -13.00
CA TRP A 2 68.62 -65.61 -13.56
C TRP A 2 67.33 -65.77 -12.71
N ILE A 3 67.23 -66.83 -11.91
CA ILE A 3 66.05 -67.10 -11.07
C ILE A 3 65.98 -66.13 -9.87
N ALA A 4 67.13 -65.73 -9.33
CA ALA A 4 67.20 -64.78 -8.23
C ALA A 4 66.74 -63.38 -8.66
N SER A 5 67.12 -62.94 -9.87
CA SER A 5 66.70 -61.64 -10.42
C SER A 5 65.20 -61.57 -10.71
N THR A 6 64.57 -62.66 -11.16
CA THR A 6 63.11 -62.68 -11.41
C THR A 6 62.30 -62.60 -10.12
N ILE A 7 62.75 -63.23 -9.04
CA ILE A 7 62.05 -63.20 -7.74
C ILE A 7 62.10 -61.81 -7.13
N ILE A 8 63.27 -61.15 -7.16
CA ILE A 8 63.44 -59.79 -6.64
C ILE A 8 62.54 -58.80 -7.39
N LEU A 9 62.46 -58.93 -8.72
CA LEU A 9 61.64 -58.05 -9.54
C LEU A 9 60.14 -58.23 -9.29
N ALA A 10 59.69 -59.48 -9.05
CA ALA A 10 58.31 -59.76 -8.66
C ALA A 10 57.96 -59.16 -7.28
N ILE A 11 58.89 -59.20 -6.32
CA ILE A 11 58.69 -58.60 -4.99
C ILE A 11 58.59 -57.07 -5.08
N ILE A 12 59.45 -56.43 -5.88
CA ILE A 12 59.40 -54.97 -6.09
C ILE A 12 58.09 -54.56 -6.78
N LEU A 13 57.63 -55.35 -7.77
CA LEU A 13 56.37 -55.09 -8.46
C LEU A 13 55.18 -55.22 -7.51
N ALA A 14 55.18 -56.25 -6.64
CA ALA A 14 54.15 -56.44 -5.62
C ALA A 14 54.15 -55.29 -4.60
N LEU A 15 55.33 -54.80 -4.20
CA LEU A 15 55.49 -53.64 -3.32
C LEU A 15 54.99 -52.34 -3.96
N LEU A 16 55.26 -52.12 -5.25
CA LEU A 16 54.76 -50.97 -5.99
C LEU A 16 53.24 -51.01 -6.16
N LEU A 17 52.68 -52.19 -6.48
CA LEU A 17 51.23 -52.37 -6.57
C LEU A 17 50.55 -52.16 -5.22
N ALA A 18 51.13 -52.68 -4.13
CA ALA A 18 50.65 -52.45 -2.78
C ALA A 18 50.70 -50.95 -2.41
N TRP A 19 51.78 -50.25 -2.78
CA TRP A 19 51.92 -48.82 -2.53
C TRP A 19 50.90 -47.99 -3.30
N ILE A 20 50.66 -48.30 -4.58
CA ILE A 20 49.65 -47.62 -5.40
C ILE A 20 48.25 -47.87 -4.84
N TYR A 21 47.95 -49.10 -4.41
CA TYR A 21 46.65 -49.44 -3.83
C TYR A 21 46.41 -48.76 -2.47
N LEU A 22 47.46 -48.68 -1.63
CA LEU A 22 47.39 -48.03 -0.31
C LEU A 22 47.38 -46.49 -0.42
N SER A 23 48.06 -45.92 -1.40
CA SER A 23 48.12 -44.48 -1.66
C SER A 23 46.88 -43.96 -2.42
N GLY A 24 46.24 -44.82 -3.22
CA GLY A 24 45.01 -44.51 -3.96
C GLY A 24 43.74 -44.49 -3.09
N ALA A 25 43.79 -45.08 -1.89
CA ALA A 25 42.76 -44.96 -0.87
C ALA A 25 42.91 -43.60 -0.17
N GLY A 26 42.23 -42.59 -0.71
CA GLY A 26 42.27 -41.20 -0.24
C GLY A 26 42.31 -41.08 1.28
N THR A 27 43.30 -40.32 1.76
CA THR A 27 43.47 -39.98 3.17
C THR A 27 42.13 -39.62 3.84
N PRO A 28 41.92 -39.90 5.14
CA PRO A 28 40.67 -39.59 5.84
C PRO A 28 40.25 -38.10 5.73
N ARG A 29 41.22 -37.23 5.43
CA ARG A 29 41.03 -35.82 5.12
C ARG A 29 40.17 -35.58 3.87
N THR A 30 40.29 -36.41 2.83
CA THR A 30 39.49 -36.31 1.59
C THR A 30 38.03 -36.71 1.78
N LEU A 31 37.75 -37.66 2.69
CA LEU A 31 36.40 -38.04 3.07
C LEU A 31 35.71 -36.94 3.88
N ASN A 32 36.46 -36.31 4.80
CA ASN A 32 35.94 -35.17 5.57
C ASN A 32 35.67 -33.97 4.67
N LEU A 33 36.58 -33.65 3.74
CA LEU A 33 36.37 -32.57 2.76
C LEU A 33 35.16 -32.85 1.85
N LYS A 34 34.94 -34.10 1.42
CA LYS A 34 33.74 -34.46 0.65
C LYS A 34 32.45 -34.30 1.46
N LYS A 35 32.47 -34.61 2.75
CA LYS A 35 31.32 -34.39 3.64
C LYS A 35 31.05 -32.90 3.84
N GLU A 36 32.10 -32.11 4.01
CA GLU A 36 32.02 -30.67 4.21
C GLU A 36 31.51 -29.95 2.96
N ILE A 37 32.00 -30.34 1.77
CA ILE A 37 31.47 -29.86 0.48
C ILE A 37 29.99 -30.20 0.35
N LYS A 38 29.59 -31.43 0.68
CA LYS A 38 28.17 -31.82 0.60
C LYS A 38 27.29 -31.06 1.58
N SER A 39 27.77 -30.82 2.80
CA SER A 39 27.08 -30.01 3.80
C SER A 39 26.92 -28.56 3.34
N LEU A 40 27.97 -27.97 2.76
CA LEU A 40 27.95 -26.62 2.21
C LEU A 40 27.01 -26.51 1.00
N GLU A 41 26.95 -27.53 0.14
CA GLU A 41 25.99 -27.57 -0.97
C GLU A 41 24.54 -27.65 -0.48
N GLU A 42 24.27 -28.44 0.56
CA GLU A 42 22.95 -28.51 1.20
C GLU A 42 22.57 -27.17 1.85
N GLU A 43 23.51 -26.52 2.55
CA GLU A 43 23.29 -25.22 3.19
C GLU A 43 23.07 -24.09 2.17
N VAL A 44 23.82 -24.08 1.06
CA VAL A 44 23.59 -23.14 -0.04
C VAL A 44 22.23 -23.37 -0.70
N LYS A 45 21.81 -24.63 -0.84
CA LYS A 45 20.50 -24.97 -1.40
C LYS A 45 19.37 -24.50 -0.47
N ASP A 46 19.49 -24.77 0.83
CA ASP A 46 18.52 -24.35 1.84
C ASP A 46 18.43 -22.83 1.96
N LEU A 47 19.57 -22.14 1.93
CA LEU A 47 19.63 -20.68 1.86
C LEU A 47 18.97 -20.13 0.59
N LYS A 48 19.13 -20.79 -0.55
CA LYS A 48 18.52 -20.37 -1.81
C LYS A 48 17.01 -20.58 -1.79
N GLU A 49 16.53 -21.70 -1.26
CA GLU A 49 15.10 -21.98 -1.06
C GLU A 49 14.48 -20.99 -0.07
N THR A 50 15.16 -20.69 1.04
CA THR A 50 14.74 -19.69 2.03
C THR A 50 14.71 -18.28 1.42
N ASN A 51 15.72 -17.90 0.63
CA ASN A 51 15.74 -16.59 -0.04
C ASN A 51 14.63 -16.48 -1.09
N GLN A 52 14.33 -17.57 -1.81
CA GLN A 52 13.23 -17.61 -2.75
C GLN A 52 11.88 -17.50 -2.03
N ALA A 53 11.66 -18.25 -0.95
CA ALA A 53 10.45 -18.16 -0.13
C ALA A 53 10.27 -16.76 0.48
N LEU A 54 11.37 -16.12 0.93
CA LEU A 54 11.35 -14.75 1.43
C LEU A 54 11.02 -13.73 0.33
N ARG A 55 11.52 -13.92 -0.89
CA ARG A 55 11.18 -13.06 -2.04
C ARG A 55 9.71 -13.21 -2.43
N GLU A 56 9.21 -14.44 -2.52
CA GLU A 56 7.79 -14.72 -2.81
C GLU A 56 6.88 -14.15 -1.70
N GLY A 57 7.30 -14.25 -0.44
CA GLY A 57 6.62 -13.61 0.70
C GLY A 57 6.65 -12.08 0.69
N MET A 58 7.74 -11.46 0.19
CA MET A 58 7.83 -10.00 0.05
C MET A 58 6.97 -9.48 -1.11
N ASP A 59 6.92 -10.18 -2.24
CA ASP A 59 6.12 -9.79 -3.40
C ASP A 59 4.62 -9.87 -3.09
N THR A 60 4.18 -10.93 -2.41
CA THR A 60 2.80 -11.07 -1.93
C THR A 60 2.41 -9.99 -0.93
N SER A 61 3.29 -9.69 0.04
CA SER A 61 3.04 -8.59 0.99
C SER A 61 2.93 -7.23 0.28
N ARG A 62 3.76 -6.97 -0.74
CA ARG A 62 3.71 -5.71 -1.50
C ARG A 62 2.41 -5.56 -2.29
N GLU A 63 1.90 -6.64 -2.88
CA GLU A 63 0.59 -6.64 -3.57
C GLU A 63 -0.56 -6.43 -2.57
N GLU A 64 -0.51 -7.07 -1.40
CA GLU A 64 -1.49 -6.89 -0.34
C GLU A 64 -1.56 -5.46 0.20
N PHE A 65 -0.42 -4.74 0.29
CA PHE A 65 -0.40 -3.33 0.71
C PHE A 65 -0.76 -2.33 -0.41
N GLN A 66 -0.48 -2.64 -1.67
CA GLN A 66 -0.80 -1.74 -2.79
C GLN A 66 -2.30 -1.64 -3.08
N LEU A 67 -3.03 -2.76 -2.93
CA LEU A 67 -4.47 -2.80 -3.20
C LEU A 67 -5.30 -1.85 -2.31
N PRO A 68 -5.09 -1.78 -0.98
CA PRO A 68 -5.75 -0.81 -0.10
C PRO A 68 -5.41 0.65 -0.44
N ILE A 69 -4.15 0.95 -0.75
CA ILE A 69 -3.69 2.32 -1.04
C ILE A 69 -4.32 2.81 -2.35
N ASN A 70 -4.36 1.98 -3.38
CA ASN A 70 -4.96 2.34 -4.67
C ASN A 70 -6.47 2.62 -4.53
N ARG A 71 -7.16 1.86 -3.69
CA ARG A 71 -8.60 2.08 -3.41
C ARG A 71 -8.86 3.37 -2.65
N VAL A 72 -8.08 3.64 -1.60
CA VAL A 72 -8.17 4.92 -0.87
C VAL A 72 -7.85 6.09 -1.79
N SER A 73 -6.82 5.96 -2.63
CA SER A 73 -6.45 6.97 -3.63
C SER A 73 -7.59 7.23 -4.62
N SER A 74 -8.24 6.18 -5.15
CA SER A 74 -9.38 6.34 -6.04
C SER A 74 -10.56 7.03 -5.36
N LEU A 75 -10.82 6.69 -4.08
CA LEU A 75 -11.86 7.35 -3.29
C LEU A 75 -11.58 8.85 -3.13
N ILE A 76 -10.34 9.20 -2.76
CA ILE A 76 -9.87 10.58 -2.63
C ILE A 76 -10.04 11.32 -3.96
N GLU A 77 -9.61 10.73 -5.06
CA GLU A 77 -9.71 11.32 -6.39
C GLU A 77 -11.17 11.61 -6.79
N ASN A 78 -12.11 10.70 -6.49
CA ASN A 78 -13.53 10.93 -6.76
C ASN A 78 -14.10 12.07 -5.91
N LEU A 79 -13.71 12.16 -4.64
CA LEU A 79 -14.11 13.25 -3.73
C LEU A 79 -13.51 14.60 -4.15
N GLU A 80 -12.26 14.62 -4.62
CA GLU A 80 -11.63 15.82 -5.16
C GLU A 80 -12.28 16.27 -6.46
N ARG A 81 -12.60 15.34 -7.36
CA ARG A 81 -13.39 15.63 -8.56
C ARG A 81 -14.75 16.21 -8.20
N LEU A 82 -15.40 15.70 -7.14
CA LEU A 82 -16.67 16.25 -6.66
C LEU A 82 -16.52 17.68 -6.17
N LYS A 83 -15.52 17.96 -5.35
CA LYS A 83 -15.17 19.31 -4.90
C LYS A 83 -14.91 20.24 -6.09
N ASN A 84 -14.11 19.79 -7.06
CA ASN A 84 -13.77 20.59 -8.24
C ASN A 84 -15.01 20.85 -9.13
N ALA A 85 -15.89 19.87 -9.28
CA ALA A 85 -17.15 20.03 -10.00
C ALA A 85 -18.06 21.08 -9.32
N LEU A 86 -18.10 21.10 -7.99
CA LEU A 86 -18.86 22.08 -7.19
C LEU A 86 -18.29 23.50 -7.29
N ILE A 87 -16.99 23.65 -7.47
CA ILE A 87 -16.33 24.95 -7.70
C ILE A 87 -16.54 25.43 -9.15
N GLY A 88 -16.96 24.55 -10.07
CA GLY A 88 -17.31 24.90 -11.45
C GLY A 88 -16.46 24.21 -12.54
N SER A 89 -15.65 23.21 -12.18
CA SER A 89 -14.87 22.44 -13.15
C SER A 89 -15.78 21.59 -14.05
N LYS A 90 -15.92 21.99 -15.32
CA LYS A 90 -16.70 21.26 -16.33
C LYS A 90 -16.13 19.87 -16.62
N THR A 91 -14.80 19.72 -16.60
CA THR A 91 -14.14 18.43 -16.81
C THR A 91 -14.44 17.48 -15.67
N SER A 92 -14.31 17.92 -14.42
CA SER A 92 -14.63 17.10 -13.25
C SER A 92 -16.10 16.72 -13.21
N LYS A 93 -16.99 17.66 -13.57
CA LYS A 93 -18.44 17.40 -13.69
C LYS A 93 -18.72 16.29 -14.73
N LYS A 94 -18.18 16.42 -15.94
CA LYS A 94 -18.36 15.42 -17.01
C LYS A 94 -17.87 14.04 -16.60
N ILE A 95 -16.71 13.96 -15.94
CA ILE A 95 -16.17 12.65 -15.52
C ILE A 95 -17.02 12.01 -14.41
N LEU A 96 -17.58 12.81 -13.49
CA LEU A 96 -18.50 12.30 -12.47
C LEU A 96 -19.83 11.85 -13.08
N GLU A 97 -20.36 12.59 -14.04
CA GLU A 97 -21.56 12.21 -14.79
C GLU A 97 -21.31 10.91 -15.58
N GLU A 98 -20.18 10.77 -16.26
CA GLU A 98 -19.82 9.54 -16.98
C GLU A 98 -19.67 8.33 -16.05
N LYS A 99 -19.17 8.53 -14.82
CA LYS A 99 -18.88 7.44 -13.87
C LYS A 99 -20.07 7.07 -12.97
N PHE A 100 -20.89 8.04 -12.60
CA PHE A 100 -21.95 7.89 -11.60
C PHE A 100 -23.34 8.32 -12.08
N ASP A 101 -23.47 8.94 -13.26
CA ASP A 101 -24.74 9.41 -13.84
C ASP A 101 -25.56 10.31 -12.92
N GLU A 102 -24.88 11.08 -12.07
CA GLU A 102 -25.51 11.93 -11.06
C GLU A 102 -24.81 13.29 -10.97
N GLU A 103 -25.60 14.33 -10.70
CA GLU A 103 -25.06 15.65 -10.40
C GLU A 103 -24.52 15.73 -8.96
N PRO A 104 -23.62 16.70 -8.66
CA PRO A 104 -23.13 16.92 -7.30
C PRO A 104 -24.26 17.10 -6.29
N SER A 105 -24.45 16.10 -5.42
CA SER A 105 -25.52 16.03 -4.42
C SER A 105 -25.05 15.24 -3.20
N PRO A 106 -25.80 15.26 -2.09
CA PRO A 106 -25.51 14.39 -0.94
C PRO A 106 -25.59 12.89 -1.30
N GLU A 107 -26.44 12.55 -2.27
CA GLU A 107 -26.62 11.17 -2.76
C GLU A 107 -25.38 10.69 -3.52
N LEU A 108 -24.80 11.55 -4.35
CA LEU A 108 -23.56 11.25 -5.06
C LEU A 108 -22.40 11.01 -4.08
N VAL A 109 -22.33 11.76 -2.97
CA VAL A 109 -21.35 11.49 -1.89
C VAL A 109 -21.54 10.07 -1.36
N LYS A 110 -22.78 9.67 -1.03
CA LYS A 110 -23.07 8.32 -0.54
C LYS A 110 -22.70 7.24 -1.57
N LYS A 111 -22.93 7.50 -2.85
CA LYS A 111 -22.58 6.60 -3.96
C LYS A 111 -21.06 6.44 -4.11
N ILE A 112 -20.31 7.55 -4.05
CA ILE A 112 -18.84 7.55 -4.05
C ILE A 112 -18.30 6.78 -2.84
N LEU A 113 -18.85 7.00 -1.64
CA LEU A 113 -18.43 6.26 -0.46
C LEU A 113 -18.78 4.77 -0.55
N SER A 114 -19.89 4.43 -1.20
CA SER A 114 -20.34 3.04 -1.38
C SER A 114 -19.57 2.29 -2.46
N SER A 115 -18.89 2.97 -3.39
CA SER A 115 -18.15 2.33 -4.48
C SER A 115 -16.95 1.51 -4.00
N GLU A 116 -16.44 1.77 -2.79
CA GLU A 116 -15.27 1.10 -2.22
C GLU A 116 -15.62 0.27 -0.98
N PRO A 117 -16.26 -0.91 -1.08
CA PRO A 117 -16.79 -1.66 0.08
C PRO A 117 -15.71 -2.10 1.08
N ASN A 118 -14.44 -2.19 0.64
CA ASN A 118 -13.33 -2.69 1.44
C ASN A 118 -12.66 -1.62 2.32
N ILE A 119 -13.14 -0.37 2.29
CA ILE A 119 -12.69 0.70 3.20
C ILE A 119 -13.70 0.80 4.34
N SER A 120 -13.23 0.94 5.58
CA SER A 120 -14.10 1.06 6.75
C SER A 120 -14.98 2.33 6.65
N SER A 121 -16.25 2.21 7.05
CA SER A 121 -17.20 3.32 7.04
C SER A 121 -16.73 4.57 7.82
N PRO A 122 -16.09 4.44 9.00
CA PRO A 122 -15.51 5.59 9.69
C PRO A 122 -14.43 6.32 8.88
N LEU A 123 -13.53 5.58 8.22
CA LEU A 123 -12.46 6.18 7.41
C LEU A 123 -13.03 6.90 6.18
N LYS A 124 -14.01 6.30 5.51
CA LYS A 124 -14.72 6.92 4.38
C LYS A 124 -15.34 8.26 4.75
N ARG A 125 -16.08 8.30 5.87
CA ARG A 125 -16.71 9.54 6.36
C ARG A 125 -15.67 10.60 6.70
N ARG A 126 -14.61 10.22 7.42
CA ARG A 126 -13.51 11.12 7.75
C ARG A 126 -12.86 11.71 6.49
N LEU A 127 -12.58 10.89 5.48
CA LEU A 127 -12.03 11.36 4.19
C LEU A 127 -13.00 12.29 3.46
N ALA A 128 -14.30 11.99 3.46
CA ALA A 128 -15.30 12.86 2.86
C ALA A 128 -15.35 14.24 3.53
N HIS A 129 -15.35 14.28 4.87
CA HIS A 129 -15.35 15.54 5.61
C HIS A 129 -14.04 16.31 5.37
N GLU A 130 -12.90 15.63 5.40
CA GLU A 130 -11.60 16.26 5.16
C GLU A 130 -11.51 16.91 3.77
N ILE A 131 -11.95 16.21 2.72
CA ILE A 131 -11.81 16.69 1.34
C ILE A 131 -12.88 17.74 1.01
N LEU A 132 -14.14 17.47 1.36
CA LEU A 132 -15.28 18.30 0.95
C LEU A 132 -15.45 19.53 1.84
N VAL A 133 -15.25 19.36 3.16
CA VAL A 133 -15.36 20.45 4.14
C VAL A 133 -13.98 21.09 4.33
N GLY A 134 -12.99 20.32 4.79
CA GLY A 134 -11.65 20.82 5.13
C GLY A 134 -11.68 21.87 6.24
N ASP A 135 -10.51 22.37 6.65
CA ASP A 135 -10.40 23.28 7.80
C ASP A 135 -11.21 24.58 7.64
N PRO A 136 -11.14 25.31 6.50
CA PRO A 136 -11.95 26.51 6.33
C PRO A 136 -13.45 26.22 6.35
N GLY A 137 -13.86 25.03 5.91
CA GLY A 137 -15.26 24.63 5.98
C GLY A 137 -15.68 24.33 7.42
N ARG A 138 -14.82 23.70 8.22
CA ARG A 138 -15.09 23.41 9.64
C ARG A 138 -15.20 24.68 10.45
N ASP A 139 -14.31 25.64 10.23
CA ASP A 139 -14.35 26.95 10.89
C ASP A 139 -15.65 27.69 10.58
N ILE A 140 -16.07 27.66 9.30
CA ILE A 140 -17.36 28.22 8.88
C ILE A 140 -18.52 27.50 9.56
N LEU A 141 -18.55 26.16 9.52
CA LEU A 141 -19.62 25.37 10.14
C LEU A 141 -19.74 25.67 11.64
N LYS A 142 -18.60 25.71 12.34
CA LYS A 142 -18.54 26.02 13.77
C LYS A 142 -19.07 27.42 14.07
N LYS A 143 -18.65 28.44 13.31
CA LYS A 143 -19.10 29.82 13.51
C LYS A 143 -20.58 30.00 13.20
N LEU A 144 -21.10 29.33 12.18
CA LEU A 144 -22.52 29.34 11.87
C LEU A 144 -23.35 28.64 12.96
N ASP A 145 -22.84 27.57 13.59
CA ASP A 145 -23.47 26.93 14.75
C ASP A 145 -23.60 27.89 15.94
N GLU A 146 -22.58 28.72 16.15
CA GLU A 146 -22.56 29.77 17.18
C GLU A 146 -23.52 30.94 16.86
N GLY A 147 -24.20 30.91 15.71
CA GLY A 147 -25.12 31.96 15.25
C GLY A 147 -24.43 33.16 14.59
N ALA A 148 -23.17 33.02 14.18
CA ALA A 148 -22.42 34.08 13.52
C ALA A 148 -22.92 34.33 12.08
N THR A 149 -22.57 35.48 11.52
CA THR A 149 -22.85 35.79 10.12
C THR A 149 -21.86 35.07 9.19
N ILE A 150 -22.17 34.99 7.89
CA ILE A 150 -21.25 34.42 6.89
C ILE A 150 -19.97 35.26 6.83
N GLU A 151 -20.09 36.58 7.02
CA GLU A 151 -18.98 37.52 7.08
C GLU A 151 -18.00 37.17 8.20
N ASP A 152 -18.51 37.00 9.42
CA ASP A 152 -17.70 36.64 10.59
C ASP A 152 -17.10 35.24 10.44
N ALA A 153 -17.89 34.29 9.96
CA ALA A 153 -17.45 32.92 9.69
C ALA A 153 -16.33 32.85 8.64
N SER A 154 -16.40 33.69 7.59
CA SER A 154 -15.36 33.77 6.56
C SER A 154 -14.08 34.41 7.08
N ALA A 155 -14.21 35.44 7.92
CA ALA A 155 -13.08 36.10 8.55
C ALA A 155 -12.32 35.17 9.49
N GLU A 156 -13.04 34.39 10.31
CA GLU A 156 -12.44 33.38 11.20
C GLU A 156 -11.69 32.31 10.39
N ALA A 157 -12.32 31.80 9.33
CA ALA A 157 -11.71 30.81 8.44
C ALA A 157 -10.53 31.36 7.61
N GLY A 158 -10.20 32.66 7.74
CA GLY A 158 -9.10 33.30 7.04
C GLY A 158 -9.29 33.39 5.52
N ILE A 159 -10.53 33.38 5.03
CA ILE A 159 -10.83 33.42 3.59
C ILE A 159 -11.65 34.66 3.18
N PRO A 160 -11.44 35.16 1.94
CA PRO A 160 -12.27 36.21 1.36
C PRO A 160 -13.77 35.89 1.39
N LEU A 161 -14.61 36.89 1.65
CA LEU A 161 -16.07 36.75 1.78
C LEU A 161 -16.74 36.09 0.57
N ASN A 162 -16.27 36.37 -0.64
CA ASN A 162 -16.78 35.74 -1.86
C ASN A 162 -16.53 34.21 -1.85
N LEU A 163 -15.35 33.77 -1.41
CA LEU A 163 -15.03 32.35 -1.28
C LEU A 163 -15.79 31.72 -0.12
N GLY A 164 -15.97 32.44 1.00
CA GLY A 164 -16.80 31.98 2.11
C GLY A 164 -18.26 31.77 1.71
N ARG A 165 -18.87 32.72 1.00
CA ARG A 165 -20.23 32.57 0.45
C ARG A 165 -20.32 31.40 -0.53
N GLN A 166 -19.34 31.24 -1.42
CA GLN A 166 -19.30 30.09 -2.32
C GLN A 166 -19.21 28.78 -1.54
N LYS A 167 -18.36 28.72 -0.49
CA LYS A 167 -18.19 27.55 0.37
C LYS A 167 -19.47 27.20 1.11
N VAL A 168 -20.20 28.19 1.64
CA VAL A 168 -21.51 27.99 2.28
C VAL A 168 -22.52 27.37 1.30
N VAL A 169 -22.60 27.88 0.06
CA VAL A 169 -23.48 27.30 -0.98
C VAL A 169 -23.10 25.85 -1.28
N ILE A 170 -21.80 25.54 -1.35
CA ILE A 170 -21.31 24.17 -1.55
C ILE A 170 -21.69 23.28 -0.37
N LEU A 171 -21.52 23.74 0.86
CA LEU A 171 -21.88 23.00 2.08
C LEU A 171 -23.40 22.74 2.14
N GLN A 172 -24.23 23.70 1.73
CA GLN A 172 -25.68 23.50 1.60
C GLN A 172 -26.01 22.46 0.51
N LYS A 173 -25.37 22.55 -0.66
CA LYS A 173 -25.60 21.62 -1.77
C LYS A 173 -25.21 20.18 -1.43
N LEU A 174 -24.16 20.01 -0.63
CA LEU A 174 -23.70 18.72 -0.12
C LEU A 174 -24.46 18.24 1.12
N GLY A 175 -25.38 19.05 1.65
CA GLY A 175 -26.23 18.67 2.78
C GLY A 175 -25.54 18.72 4.13
N TYR A 176 -24.47 19.51 4.29
CA TYR A 176 -23.85 19.84 5.59
C TYR A 176 -24.57 20.99 6.31
N LEU A 177 -25.21 21.87 5.54
CA LEU A 177 -26.03 22.98 6.02
C LEU A 177 -27.43 22.88 5.42
N ASP A 178 -28.44 23.28 6.19
CA ASP A 178 -29.79 23.46 5.68
C ASP A 178 -29.95 24.82 4.96
N LYS A 179 -31.15 25.08 4.43
CA LYS A 179 -31.46 26.36 3.74
C LYS A 179 -31.41 27.58 4.66
N LYS A 180 -31.46 27.38 5.98
CA LYS A 180 -31.43 28.41 7.03
C LYS A 180 -30.05 28.56 7.67
N LEU A 181 -29.03 27.88 7.14
CA LEU A 181 -27.65 27.86 7.65
C LEU A 181 -27.46 27.12 8.98
N ASN A 182 -28.40 26.28 9.39
CA ASN A 182 -28.20 25.38 10.52
C ASN A 182 -27.45 24.13 10.07
N LEU A 183 -26.68 23.53 10.98
CA LEU A 183 -26.03 22.25 10.71
C LEU A 183 -27.06 21.13 10.57
N THR A 184 -26.81 20.27 9.59
CA THR A 184 -27.46 18.97 9.48
C THR A 184 -26.69 17.92 10.29
N GLU A 185 -27.19 16.69 10.34
CA GLU A 185 -26.46 15.56 10.92
C GLU A 185 -25.04 15.41 10.34
N SER A 186 -24.90 15.47 9.01
CA SER A 186 -23.60 15.44 8.34
C SER A 186 -22.72 16.64 8.72
N GLY A 187 -23.32 17.81 8.93
CA GLY A 187 -22.65 19.03 9.40
C GLY A 187 -22.04 18.83 10.78
N SER A 188 -22.84 18.32 11.72
CA SER A 188 -22.40 18.02 13.07
C SER A 188 -21.34 16.92 13.09
N GLU A 189 -21.48 15.86 12.28
CA GLU A 189 -20.46 14.82 12.14
C GLU A 189 -19.12 15.38 11.64
N ALA A 190 -19.13 16.39 10.76
CA ALA A 190 -17.91 16.98 10.22
C ALA A 190 -17.10 17.81 11.23
N LEU A 191 -17.69 18.16 12.38
CA LEU A 191 -17.05 18.89 13.48
C LEU A 191 -16.43 17.97 14.55
N LEU A 192 -16.70 16.67 14.50
CA LEU A 192 -16.15 15.64 15.40
C LEU A 192 -14.77 15.16 14.95
#